data_AF-A0A662Q757-F1
#
_entry.id   AF-A0A662Q757-F1
#
_cell.length_a   1.000
_cell.length_b   1.000
_cell.length_c   1.000
_cell.angle_alpha   90.00
_cell.angle_beta   90.00
_cell.angle_gamma   90.00
#
_symmetry.space_group_name_H-M   'P 1'
#
loop_
_entity.id
_entity.type
_entity.pdbx_description
1 polymer ?
#
loop_
_entity_poly.entity_id
_entity_poly.type
_entity_poly.pdbx_seq_one_letter_code
_entity_poly.pdbx_strand_id
1 'polypeptide(L)'
;MKGFLAQPVSQIMGKPIIFPSDAKASTLLGELRRLNRFEALVESRSKTRIVTLLDLLKVSNPSRTLVGRIARSAIPIASEAPIMEALDLMIVCRSWGLVIKEGGEVLGIVSQYDVVDRLSKMHVISVSCGEVMKADVVSVEADDRLSKARSIMRGHDLPYLPVLEDSRLRGGLSIEDLVFNMIQPRESMGREDRSGASSRLWSIKVRSVMDRSPLIVDEDYPASKALERMLARNKRACLIAKDSRLLGILTPREIISHLLKSKPRSEPLIYVIGLPRAGDFVELEEVEAKLKRTLDKIFRQFKPIAEVVVDIKRRKIRGGRTLYGLNARIYRPGKIIALSAEGWYLSEAIDNLCRKLNKIRSRERKQPRRRALF
;
A
#
# COMPACT_ATOMS: atom_id res chain seq x y z
N MET A 1 -3.41 -6.29 22.24
CA MET A 1 -2.85 -5.71 21.00
C MET A 1 -1.48 -6.28 20.63
N LYS A 2 -0.44 -6.20 21.49
CA LYS A 2 0.91 -6.73 21.18
C LYS A 2 0.94 -8.23 20.84
N GLY A 3 0.22 -9.06 21.58
CA GLY A 3 0.14 -10.50 21.30
C GLY A 3 -0.47 -10.84 19.94
N PHE A 4 -1.48 -10.09 19.48
CA PHE A 4 -2.08 -10.27 18.15
C PHE A 4 -1.09 -9.93 17.03
N LEU A 5 -0.39 -8.80 17.14
CA LEU A 5 0.53 -8.35 16.09
C LEU A 5 1.78 -9.25 15.96
N ALA A 6 2.10 -10.03 17.00
CA ALA A 6 3.20 -10.99 17.01
C ALA A 6 2.79 -12.39 16.48
N GLN A 7 1.50 -12.66 16.28
CA GLN A 7 1.05 -13.94 15.73
C GLN A 7 1.52 -14.10 14.28
N PRO A 8 1.80 -15.35 13.83
CA PRO A 8 2.05 -15.67 12.44
C PRO A 8 0.90 -15.28 11.51
N VAL A 9 1.22 -14.82 10.29
CA VAL A 9 0.21 -14.55 9.26
C VAL A 9 -0.53 -15.80 8.80
N SER A 10 0.07 -16.99 8.96
CA SER A 10 -0.56 -18.28 8.68
C SER A 10 -1.85 -18.50 9.48
N GLN A 11 -2.02 -17.85 10.64
CA GLN A 11 -3.23 -17.97 11.47
C GLN A 11 -4.45 -17.22 10.92
N ILE A 12 -4.24 -16.25 10.02
CA ILE A 12 -5.30 -15.39 9.48
C ILE A 12 -5.39 -15.45 7.95
N MET A 13 -4.66 -16.36 7.32
CA MET A 13 -4.62 -16.45 5.87
C MET A 13 -5.91 -17.03 5.29
N GLY A 14 -6.31 -16.51 4.14
CA GLY A 14 -7.37 -17.08 3.31
C GLY A 14 -6.80 -18.02 2.24
N LYS A 15 -7.66 -18.92 1.75
CA LYS A 15 -7.38 -19.68 0.53
C LYS A 15 -7.26 -18.73 -0.65
N PRO A 16 -6.21 -18.83 -1.48
CA PRO A 16 -6.05 -17.94 -2.60
C PRO A 16 -7.05 -18.33 -3.70
N ILE A 17 -7.66 -17.33 -4.33
CA ILE A 17 -8.33 -17.54 -5.61
C ILE A 17 -7.28 -17.35 -6.69
N ILE A 18 -7.07 -18.37 -7.52
CA ILE A 18 -6.04 -18.36 -8.56
C ILE A 18 -6.73 -18.36 -9.93
N PHE A 19 -6.34 -17.43 -10.79
CA PHE A 19 -6.80 -17.34 -12.17
C PHE A 19 -5.67 -17.64 -13.15
N PRO A 20 -5.95 -18.32 -14.27
CA PRO A 20 -4.97 -18.46 -15.33
C PRO A 20 -4.75 -17.10 -16.00
N SER A 21 -3.52 -16.84 -16.46
CA SER A 21 -3.14 -15.52 -17.01
C SER A 21 -3.90 -15.12 -18.29
N ASP A 22 -4.47 -16.08 -19.01
CA ASP A 22 -5.28 -15.92 -20.21
C ASP A 22 -6.80 -15.82 -19.94
N ALA A 23 -7.22 -15.92 -18.67
CA ALA A 23 -8.60 -15.62 -18.29
C ALA A 23 -8.98 -14.17 -18.65
N LYS A 24 -10.26 -13.93 -18.92
CA LYS A 24 -10.80 -12.58 -19.16
C LYS A 24 -11.00 -11.83 -17.84
N ALA A 25 -10.76 -10.52 -17.86
CA ALA A 25 -11.00 -9.65 -16.71
C ALA A 25 -12.49 -9.62 -16.31
N SER A 26 -13.42 -9.84 -17.25
CA SER A 26 -14.85 -10.01 -16.95
C SER A 26 -15.13 -11.23 -16.08
N THR A 27 -14.47 -12.37 -16.38
CA THR A 27 -14.61 -13.61 -15.61
C THR A 27 -14.07 -13.41 -14.19
N LEU A 28 -12.90 -12.79 -14.07
CA LEU A 28 -12.34 -12.41 -12.77
C LEU A 28 -13.28 -11.48 -11.99
N LEU A 29 -13.82 -10.43 -12.62
CA LEU A 29 -14.77 -9.52 -11.96
C LEU A 29 -16.02 -10.24 -11.45
N GLY A 30 -16.58 -11.16 -12.23
CA GLY A 30 -17.75 -11.94 -11.83
C GLY A 30 -17.47 -12.80 -10.60
N GLU A 31 -16.33 -13.48 -10.56
CA GLU A 31 -15.93 -14.31 -9.43
C GLU A 31 -15.56 -13.50 -8.19
N LEU A 32 -14.85 -12.38 -8.34
CA LEU A 32 -14.56 -11.47 -7.22
C LEU A 32 -15.86 -10.93 -6.60
N ARG A 33 -16.86 -10.59 -7.42
CA ARG A 33 -18.19 -10.19 -6.95
C ARG A 33 -18.88 -11.33 -6.18
N ARG A 34 -18.91 -12.53 -6.77
CA ARG A 34 -19.57 -13.72 -6.19
C ARG A 34 -18.97 -14.12 -4.85
N LEU A 35 -17.65 -14.07 -4.74
CA LEU A 35 -16.90 -14.47 -3.55
C LEU A 35 -16.67 -13.32 -2.57
N ASN A 36 -17.16 -12.11 -2.86
CA ASN A 36 -16.96 -10.91 -2.07
C ASN A 36 -15.46 -10.64 -1.76
N ARG A 37 -14.60 -10.79 -2.77
CA ARG A 37 -13.15 -10.61 -2.67
C ARG A 37 -12.65 -9.41 -3.46
N PHE A 38 -11.53 -8.86 -3.03
CA PHE A 38 -10.92 -7.64 -3.59
C PHE A 38 -9.79 -7.91 -4.56
N GLU A 39 -9.31 -9.14 -4.56
CA GLU A 39 -8.08 -9.51 -5.21
C GLU A 39 -8.05 -11.00 -5.49
N ALA A 40 -7.27 -11.37 -6.50
CA ALA A 40 -6.99 -12.74 -6.85
C ALA A 40 -5.54 -12.87 -7.27
N LEU A 41 -4.97 -14.05 -7.06
CA LEU A 41 -3.70 -14.42 -7.62
C LEU A 41 -3.87 -14.81 -9.07
N VAL A 42 -2.80 -14.61 -9.83
CA VAL A 42 -2.74 -14.92 -11.26
C VAL A 42 -1.55 -15.83 -11.48
N GLU A 43 -1.83 -17.02 -12.02
CA GLU A 43 -0.82 -18.00 -12.34
C GLU A 43 0.08 -17.48 -13.48
N SER A 44 1.39 -17.59 -13.31
CA SER A 44 2.35 -17.23 -14.34
C SER A 44 3.57 -18.14 -14.23
N ARG A 45 4.15 -18.48 -15.39
CA ARG A 45 5.20 -19.51 -15.57
C ARG A 45 6.44 -19.37 -14.65
N SER A 46 6.70 -18.20 -14.07
CA SER A 46 7.90 -17.97 -13.24
C SER A 46 7.68 -17.12 -11.98
N LYS A 47 6.51 -16.49 -11.81
CA LYS A 47 6.25 -15.56 -10.69
C LYS A 47 4.78 -15.54 -10.31
N THR A 48 4.48 -15.49 -9.02
CA THR A 48 3.10 -15.27 -8.57
C THR A 48 2.73 -13.80 -8.76
N ARG A 49 1.60 -13.55 -9.42
CA ARG A 49 1.07 -12.21 -9.67
C ARG A 49 -0.26 -12.03 -8.94
N ILE A 50 -0.67 -10.79 -8.75
CA ILE A 50 -1.92 -10.41 -8.09
C ILE A 50 -2.66 -9.36 -8.93
N VAL A 51 -3.98 -9.42 -8.94
CA VAL A 51 -4.86 -8.38 -9.49
C VAL A 51 -5.81 -7.94 -8.39
N THR A 52 -5.98 -6.64 -8.26
CA THR A 52 -6.96 -6.02 -7.33
C THR A 52 -8.10 -5.35 -8.10
N LEU A 53 -9.19 -4.98 -7.41
CA LEU A 53 -10.24 -4.15 -8.03
C LEU A 53 -9.70 -2.81 -8.56
N LEU A 54 -8.67 -2.22 -7.92
CA LEU A 54 -8.01 -0.99 -8.39
C LEU A 54 -7.34 -1.16 -9.75
N ASP A 55 -6.81 -2.35 -10.04
CA ASP A 55 -6.25 -2.65 -11.35
C ASP A 55 -7.35 -2.75 -12.42
N LEU A 56 -8.51 -3.29 -12.03
CA LEU A 56 -9.68 -3.43 -12.92
C LEU A 56 -10.28 -2.07 -13.30
N LEU A 57 -10.15 -1.05 -12.45
CA LEU A 57 -10.47 0.33 -12.84
C LEU A 57 -9.64 0.84 -14.01
N LYS A 58 -8.52 0.23 -14.40
CA LYS A 58 -7.74 0.64 -15.59
C LYS A 58 -8.25 -0.01 -16.88
N VAL A 59 -9.12 -1.01 -16.76
CA VAL A 59 -9.62 -1.79 -17.89
C VAL A 59 -10.74 -1.04 -18.60
N SER A 60 -10.66 -0.94 -19.92
CA SER A 60 -11.73 -0.37 -20.73
C SER A 60 -12.74 -1.43 -21.17
N ASN A 61 -12.31 -2.63 -21.54
CA ASN A 61 -13.20 -3.70 -21.99
C ASN A 61 -12.86 -5.03 -21.26
N PRO A 62 -13.50 -5.30 -20.11
CA PRO A 62 -13.20 -6.49 -19.31
C PRO A 62 -13.34 -7.81 -20.05
N SER A 63 -14.29 -7.90 -21.00
CA SER A 63 -14.52 -9.12 -21.78
C SER A 63 -13.43 -9.43 -22.80
N ARG A 64 -12.62 -8.43 -23.17
CA ARG A 64 -11.49 -8.59 -24.11
C ARG A 64 -10.13 -8.56 -23.43
N THR A 65 -10.01 -7.92 -22.28
CA THR A 65 -8.73 -7.81 -21.55
C THR A 65 -8.39 -9.11 -20.81
N LEU A 66 -7.17 -9.60 -21.03
CA LEU A 66 -6.64 -10.74 -20.29
C LEU A 66 -6.14 -10.32 -18.91
N VAL A 67 -6.42 -11.13 -17.89
CA VAL A 67 -6.02 -10.90 -16.50
C VAL A 67 -4.49 -10.75 -16.36
N GLY A 68 -3.70 -11.54 -17.10
CA GLY A 68 -2.23 -11.46 -17.07
C GLY A 68 -1.66 -10.12 -17.56
N ARG A 69 -2.41 -9.33 -18.34
CA ARG A 69 -1.97 -7.99 -18.80
C ARG A 69 -2.11 -6.93 -17.72
N ILE A 70 -2.99 -7.13 -16.75
CA ILE A 70 -3.26 -6.17 -15.67
C ILE A 70 -2.64 -6.59 -14.33
N ALA A 71 -2.31 -7.87 -14.19
CA ALA A 71 -1.70 -8.41 -12.97
C ALA A 71 -0.36 -7.73 -12.65
N ARG A 72 -0.07 -7.56 -11.37
CA ARG A 72 1.23 -7.05 -10.89
C ARG A 72 1.96 -8.15 -10.15
N SER A 73 3.25 -7.96 -9.89
CA SER A 73 3.98 -8.89 -9.01
C SER A 73 3.33 -8.90 -7.63
N ALA A 74 2.98 -10.09 -7.14
CA ALA A 74 2.52 -10.25 -5.78
C ALA A 74 3.70 -10.07 -4.82
N ILE A 75 3.44 -9.50 -3.65
CA ILE A 75 4.46 -9.30 -2.63
C ILE A 75 4.45 -10.55 -1.74
N PRO A 76 5.55 -11.31 -1.71
CA PRO A 76 5.62 -12.51 -0.89
C PRO A 76 5.84 -12.15 0.58
N ILE A 77 5.32 -13.01 1.46
CA ILE A 77 5.62 -13.03 2.89
C ILE A 77 5.68 -14.49 3.37
N ALA A 78 6.55 -14.79 4.33
CA ALA A 78 6.63 -16.12 4.93
C ALA A 78 5.39 -16.42 5.79
N SER A 79 4.99 -17.69 5.86
CA SER A 79 3.87 -18.16 6.71
C SER A 79 4.04 -17.77 8.18
N GLU A 80 5.27 -17.89 8.69
CA GLU A 80 5.63 -17.60 10.08
C GLU A 80 5.98 -16.13 10.34
N ALA A 81 5.90 -15.26 9.32
CA ALA A 81 6.13 -13.84 9.52
C ALA A 81 5.04 -13.23 10.45
N PRO A 82 5.38 -12.30 11.34
CA PRO A 82 4.40 -11.66 12.20
C PRO A 82 3.36 -10.85 11.41
N ILE A 83 2.11 -10.81 11.88
CA ILE A 83 1.04 -9.95 11.32
C ILE A 83 1.51 -8.48 11.23
N MET A 84 2.29 -8.00 12.20
CA MET A 84 2.86 -6.65 12.16
C MET A 84 3.70 -6.38 10.89
N GLU A 85 4.49 -7.36 10.46
CA GLU A 85 5.33 -7.24 9.25
C GLU A 85 4.46 -7.18 8.00
N ALA A 86 3.42 -8.00 7.94
CA ALA A 86 2.44 -7.97 6.85
C ALA A 86 1.75 -6.60 6.74
N LEU A 87 1.30 -6.05 7.87
CA LEU A 87 0.67 -4.73 7.90
C LEU A 87 1.62 -3.63 7.42
N ASP A 88 2.88 -3.68 7.83
CA ASP A 88 3.90 -2.74 7.38
C ASP A 88 4.07 -2.83 5.85
N LEU A 89 4.30 -4.04 5.33
CA LEU A 89 4.45 -4.29 3.89
C LEU A 89 3.24 -3.81 3.08
N MET A 90 2.01 -4.07 3.55
CA MET A 90 0.78 -3.59 2.91
C MET A 90 0.74 -2.06 2.81
N ILE A 91 1.07 -1.35 3.90
CA ILE A 91 1.08 0.12 3.92
C ILE A 91 2.18 0.67 3.02
N VAL A 92 3.41 0.16 3.13
CA VAL A 92 4.53 0.73 2.37
C VAL A 92 4.38 0.45 0.88
N CYS A 93 4.11 -0.79 0.52
CA CYS A 93 3.99 -1.18 -0.88
C CYS A 93 2.66 -0.75 -1.50
N ARG A 94 1.76 -0.13 -0.72
CA ARG A 94 0.39 0.22 -1.12
C ARG A 94 -0.34 -0.99 -1.69
N SER A 95 -0.17 -2.15 -1.03
CA SER A 95 -0.82 -3.41 -1.41
C SER A 95 -1.97 -3.72 -0.46
N TRP A 96 -3.05 -4.25 -1.03
CA TRP A 96 -4.23 -4.66 -0.28
C TRP A 96 -4.07 -6.05 0.34
N GLY A 97 -3.34 -6.94 -0.35
CA GLY A 97 -2.94 -8.23 0.16
C GLY A 97 -1.53 -8.64 -0.22
N LEU A 98 -1.05 -9.67 0.48
CA LEU A 98 0.26 -10.28 0.33
C LEU A 98 0.07 -11.77 0.05
N VAL A 99 0.93 -12.34 -0.80
CA VAL A 99 0.94 -13.78 -1.03
C VAL A 99 1.80 -14.46 0.02
N ILE A 100 1.26 -15.46 0.68
CA ILE A 100 2.01 -16.28 1.64
C ILE A 100 2.67 -17.41 0.87
N LYS A 101 4.00 -17.51 1.04
CA LYS A 101 4.82 -18.51 0.38
C LYS A 101 5.72 -19.26 1.35
N GLU A 102 5.95 -20.53 1.03
CA GLU A 102 6.92 -21.38 1.71
C GLU A 102 7.56 -22.31 0.69
N GLY A 103 8.89 -22.47 0.70
CA GLY A 103 9.59 -23.32 -0.26
C GLY A 103 9.38 -22.98 -1.74
N GLY A 104 8.89 -21.77 -2.06
CA GLY A 104 8.53 -21.35 -3.43
C GLY A 104 7.05 -21.52 -3.78
N GLU A 105 6.35 -22.37 -3.05
CA GLU A 105 4.92 -22.68 -3.20
C GLU A 105 4.03 -21.60 -2.62
N VAL A 106 2.82 -21.49 -3.15
CA VAL A 106 1.80 -20.55 -2.66
C VAL A 106 0.90 -21.27 -1.66
N LEU A 107 0.98 -20.87 -0.39
CA LEU A 107 0.14 -21.42 0.67
C LEU A 107 -1.18 -20.68 0.81
N GLY A 108 -1.16 -19.36 0.61
CA GLY A 108 -2.27 -18.50 0.99
C GLY A 108 -2.16 -17.07 0.51
N ILE A 109 -3.17 -16.28 0.87
CA ILE A 109 -3.18 -14.82 0.75
C ILE A 109 -3.65 -14.23 2.08
N VAL A 110 -3.08 -13.10 2.48
CA VAL A 110 -3.56 -12.31 3.61
C VAL A 110 -3.80 -10.88 3.14
N SER A 111 -4.96 -10.34 3.47
CA SER A 111 -5.39 -8.99 3.09
C SER A 111 -5.60 -8.09 4.32
N GLN A 112 -5.70 -6.78 4.07
CA GLN A 112 -6.11 -5.82 5.10
C GLN A 112 -7.46 -6.18 5.73
N TYR A 113 -8.39 -6.74 4.93
CA TYR A 113 -9.70 -7.18 5.41
C TYR A 113 -9.62 -8.35 6.37
N ASP A 114 -8.76 -9.33 6.11
CA ASP A 114 -8.59 -10.50 6.99
C ASP A 114 -8.04 -10.07 8.36
N VAL A 115 -7.09 -9.13 8.38
CA VAL A 115 -6.54 -8.58 9.61
C VAL A 115 -7.61 -7.83 10.40
N VAL A 116 -8.38 -6.94 9.77
CA VAL A 116 -9.40 -6.16 10.50
C VAL A 116 -10.61 -7.00 10.91
N ASP A 117 -10.96 -8.04 10.14
CA ASP A 117 -11.98 -9.02 10.53
C ASP A 117 -11.56 -9.75 11.81
N ARG A 118 -10.31 -10.22 11.88
CA ARG A 118 -9.78 -10.86 13.08
C ARG A 118 -9.72 -9.88 14.26
N LEU A 119 -9.28 -8.64 14.02
CA LEU A 119 -9.20 -7.60 15.06
C LEU A 119 -10.57 -7.24 15.64
N SER A 120 -11.61 -7.14 14.80
CA SER A 120 -12.95 -6.75 15.25
C SER A 120 -13.49 -7.73 16.31
N LYS A 121 -13.19 -9.02 16.16
CA LYS A 121 -13.60 -10.08 17.08
C LYS A 121 -12.89 -10.01 18.45
N MET A 122 -11.77 -9.30 18.55
CA MET A 122 -10.98 -9.22 19.78
C MET A 122 -11.32 -8.01 20.66
N HIS A 123 -12.06 -7.02 20.14
CA HIS A 123 -12.43 -5.78 20.84
C HIS A 123 -11.26 -5.03 21.50
N VAL A 124 -10.06 -5.11 20.89
CA VAL A 124 -8.80 -4.55 21.46
C VAL A 124 -8.56 -3.07 21.12
N ILE A 125 -9.49 -2.41 20.42
CA ILE A 125 -9.37 -1.01 19.98
C ILE A 125 -10.21 -0.15 20.93
N SER A 126 -9.53 0.63 21.77
CA SER A 126 -10.11 1.51 22.80
C SER A 126 -9.87 2.98 22.48
N VAL A 127 -10.24 3.40 21.27
CA VAL A 127 -10.14 4.79 20.78
C VAL A 127 -11.43 5.17 20.05
N SER A 128 -11.72 6.47 19.98
CA SER A 128 -12.83 7.01 19.21
C SER A 128 -12.55 7.01 17.71
N CYS A 129 -13.59 7.14 16.89
CA CYS A 129 -13.45 7.30 15.43
C CYS A 129 -12.69 8.57 15.07
N GLY A 130 -12.91 9.68 15.80
CA GLY A 130 -12.24 10.96 15.59
C GLY A 130 -10.72 10.89 15.74
N GLU A 131 -10.21 10.05 16.66
CA GLU A 131 -8.77 9.88 16.89
C GLU A 131 -8.05 9.08 15.79
N VAL A 132 -8.78 8.24 15.07
CA VAL A 132 -8.21 7.32 14.06
C VAL A 132 -8.58 7.65 12.64
N MET A 133 -9.65 8.41 12.43
CA MET A 133 -10.12 8.76 11.10
C MET A 133 -9.05 9.51 10.32
N LYS A 134 -9.14 9.39 8.99
CA LYS A 134 -8.46 10.30 8.09
C LYS A 134 -9.34 11.53 7.90
N ALA A 135 -8.86 12.68 8.37
CA ALA A 135 -9.42 13.99 8.04
C ALA A 135 -9.05 14.40 6.59
N ASP A 136 -9.65 15.49 6.10
CA ASP A 136 -9.43 16.02 4.73
C ASP A 136 -9.66 14.95 3.64
N VAL A 137 -10.88 14.41 3.64
CA VAL A 137 -11.24 13.33 2.73
C VAL A 137 -11.52 13.86 1.34
N VAL A 138 -10.88 13.25 0.34
CA VAL A 138 -11.22 13.51 -1.06
C VAL A 138 -12.61 12.95 -1.35
N SER A 139 -13.52 13.80 -1.81
CA SER A 139 -14.90 13.48 -2.14
C SER A 139 -15.23 13.74 -3.62
N VAL A 140 -16.46 13.40 -4.02
CA VAL A 140 -17.05 13.75 -5.32
C VAL A 140 -18.44 14.36 -5.11
N GLU A 141 -18.90 15.15 -6.07
CA GLU A 141 -20.28 15.67 -6.06
C GLU A 141 -21.25 14.64 -6.65
N ALA A 142 -22.50 14.65 -6.18
CA ALA A 142 -23.55 13.76 -6.64
C ALA A 142 -23.82 13.88 -8.16
N ASP A 143 -23.61 15.07 -8.74
CA ASP A 143 -23.74 15.34 -10.17
C ASP A 143 -22.48 15.13 -11.00
N ASP A 144 -21.34 14.82 -10.36
CA ASP A 144 -20.14 14.44 -11.09
C ASP A 144 -20.38 13.16 -11.91
N ARG A 145 -19.62 13.01 -12.99
CA ARG A 145 -19.63 11.78 -13.80
C ARG A 145 -18.77 10.70 -13.15
N LEU A 146 -19.10 9.42 -13.36
CA LEU A 146 -18.29 8.28 -12.92
C LEU A 146 -16.86 8.33 -13.48
N SER A 147 -16.64 8.97 -14.64
CA SER A 147 -15.29 9.23 -15.18
C SER A 147 -14.40 10.01 -14.21
N LYS A 148 -14.95 11.04 -13.55
CA LYS A 148 -14.23 11.85 -12.56
C LYS A 148 -13.92 11.04 -11.31
N ALA A 149 -14.92 10.33 -10.77
CA ALA A 149 -14.73 9.43 -9.63
C ALA A 149 -13.66 8.36 -9.91
N ARG A 150 -13.71 7.71 -11.09
CA ARG A 150 -12.69 6.76 -11.55
C ARG A 150 -11.31 7.40 -11.61
N SER A 151 -11.20 8.61 -12.14
CA SER A 151 -9.93 9.35 -12.23
C SER A 151 -9.33 9.60 -10.86
N ILE A 152 -10.15 10.09 -9.91
CA ILE A 152 -9.73 10.34 -8.53
C ILE A 152 -9.28 9.05 -7.84
N MET A 153 -10.10 7.99 -7.90
CA MET A 153 -9.76 6.68 -7.31
C MET A 153 -8.43 6.14 -7.85
N ARG A 154 -8.20 6.23 -9.16
CA ARG A 154 -6.94 5.80 -9.80
C ARG A 154 -5.75 6.69 -9.47
N GLY A 155 -5.95 8.00 -9.39
CA GLY A 155 -4.89 8.98 -9.14
C GLY A 155 -4.36 8.91 -7.71
N HIS A 156 -5.23 8.56 -6.76
CA HIS A 156 -4.91 8.55 -5.33
C HIS A 156 -4.83 7.14 -4.71
N ASP A 157 -5.06 6.08 -5.49
CA ASP A 157 -5.27 4.69 -5.05
C ASP A 157 -6.31 4.60 -3.92
N LEU A 158 -7.46 5.25 -4.11
CA LEU A 158 -8.56 5.27 -3.14
C LEU A 158 -9.65 4.27 -3.57
N PRO A 159 -10.09 3.37 -2.68
CA PRO A 159 -11.13 2.39 -2.96
C PRO A 159 -12.55 2.93 -2.71
N TYR A 160 -12.67 4.13 -2.14
CA TYR A 160 -13.92 4.68 -1.64
C TYR A 160 -13.85 6.21 -1.70
N LEU A 161 -14.97 6.83 -2.09
CA LEU A 161 -15.14 8.28 -2.13
C LEU A 161 -16.47 8.64 -1.45
N PRO A 162 -16.47 9.51 -0.42
CA PRO A 162 -17.68 10.16 0.05
C PRO A 162 -18.33 10.96 -1.09
N VAL A 163 -19.67 10.96 -1.12
CA VAL A 163 -20.44 11.73 -2.10
C VAL A 163 -21.14 12.89 -1.40
N LEU A 164 -20.88 14.10 -1.89
CA LEU A 164 -21.46 15.34 -1.38
C LEU A 164 -22.53 15.88 -2.36
N GLU A 165 -23.42 16.71 -1.83
CA GLU A 165 -24.30 17.60 -2.59
C GLU A 165 -24.44 18.87 -1.76
N ASP A 166 -24.13 20.02 -2.34
CA ASP A 166 -24.13 21.31 -1.64
C ASP A 166 -23.30 21.29 -0.34
N SER A 167 -22.10 20.68 -0.39
CA SER A 167 -21.20 20.47 0.75
C SER A 167 -21.74 19.58 1.88
N ARG A 168 -22.89 18.91 1.68
CA ARG A 168 -23.48 17.97 2.63
C ARG A 168 -23.25 16.54 2.19
N LEU A 169 -22.94 15.67 3.13
CA LEU A 169 -22.79 14.24 2.90
C LEU A 169 -24.13 13.62 2.49
N ARG A 170 -24.17 13.00 1.31
CA ARG A 170 -25.37 12.34 0.75
C ARG A 170 -25.22 10.85 0.49
N GLY A 171 -24.00 10.35 0.46
CA GLY A 171 -23.76 8.94 0.17
C GLY A 171 -22.28 8.60 0.15
N GLY A 172 -21.97 7.42 -0.36
CA GLY A 172 -20.61 7.01 -0.64
C GLY A 172 -20.54 6.18 -1.91
N LEU A 173 -19.36 6.14 -2.52
CA LEU A 173 -19.10 5.43 -3.76
C LEU A 173 -17.86 4.56 -3.55
N SER A 174 -18.05 3.25 -3.58
CA SER A 174 -16.98 2.27 -3.50
C SER A 174 -16.44 1.93 -4.89
N ILE A 175 -15.25 1.32 -4.91
CA ILE A 175 -14.67 0.78 -6.14
C ILE A 175 -15.52 -0.32 -6.77
N GLU A 176 -16.19 -1.11 -5.94
CA GLU A 176 -17.10 -2.19 -6.36
C GLU A 176 -18.26 -1.64 -7.18
N ASP A 177 -18.82 -0.51 -6.73
CA ASP A 177 -19.89 0.20 -7.44
C ASP A 177 -19.46 0.60 -8.85
N LEU A 178 -18.17 0.89 -9.07
CA LEU A 178 -17.64 1.19 -10.41
C LEU A 178 -17.35 -0.07 -11.22
N VAL A 179 -16.56 -1.00 -10.68
CA VAL A 179 -16.01 -2.13 -11.44
C VAL A 179 -17.07 -3.20 -11.74
N PHE A 180 -18.02 -3.44 -10.84
CA PHE A 180 -19.07 -4.43 -11.08
C PHE A 180 -20.14 -3.92 -12.04
N ASN A 181 -20.31 -2.60 -12.17
CA ASN A 181 -21.15 -2.03 -13.22
C ASN A 181 -20.55 -2.20 -14.63
N MET A 182 -19.25 -2.51 -14.77
CA MET A 182 -18.63 -2.75 -16.08
C MET A 182 -19.08 -4.06 -16.76
N ILE A 183 -19.65 -5.00 -15.99
CA ILE A 183 -20.03 -6.34 -16.47
C ILE A 183 -21.55 -6.58 -16.45
N GLN A 184 -22.37 -5.58 -16.12
CA GLN A 184 -23.82 -5.74 -16.11
C GLN A 184 -24.39 -5.83 -17.54
N PRO A 185 -25.21 -6.85 -17.85
CA PRO A 185 -25.99 -6.87 -19.09
C PRO A 185 -26.95 -5.68 -19.08
N ARG A 186 -26.95 -4.86 -20.13
CA ARG A 186 -27.99 -3.82 -20.29
C ARG A 186 -28.99 -4.33 -21.32
N GLU A 187 -30.22 -4.56 -20.88
CA GLU A 187 -31.30 -5.23 -21.62
C GLU A 187 -31.85 -4.43 -22.82
N SER A 188 -31.24 -3.31 -23.18
CA SER A 188 -31.64 -2.48 -24.32
C SER A 188 -30.45 -2.20 -25.23
N MET A 189 -29.97 -3.21 -25.97
CA MET A 189 -29.00 -2.98 -27.06
C MET A 189 -29.21 -3.94 -28.24
N GLY A 190 -29.46 -3.35 -29.41
CA GLY A 190 -29.32 -4.02 -30.70
C GLY A 190 -27.89 -4.52 -30.96
N ARG A 191 -27.74 -5.48 -31.87
CA ARG A 191 -26.53 -6.29 -32.09
C ARG A 191 -25.26 -5.50 -32.46
N GLU A 192 -25.33 -4.22 -32.77
CA GLU A 192 -24.21 -3.45 -33.36
C GLU A 192 -23.34 -2.65 -32.37
N ASP A 193 -23.75 -2.49 -31.11
CA ASP A 193 -23.21 -1.41 -30.24
C ASP A 193 -22.28 -1.88 -29.09
N ARG A 194 -21.78 -3.12 -29.13
CA ARG A 194 -20.98 -3.70 -28.02
C ARG A 194 -19.60 -3.05 -27.83
N SER A 195 -19.11 -2.29 -28.80
CA SER A 195 -17.80 -1.62 -28.76
C SER A 195 -17.83 -0.29 -27.99
N GLY A 196 -19.00 0.34 -27.84
CA GLY A 196 -19.18 1.66 -27.19
C GLY A 196 -19.71 1.61 -25.74
N ALA A 197 -20.12 0.44 -25.25
CA ALA A 197 -20.80 0.27 -23.96
C ALA A 197 -19.99 0.78 -22.74
N SER A 198 -18.66 0.60 -22.76
CA SER A 198 -17.79 1.08 -21.67
C SER A 198 -17.71 2.61 -21.62
N SER A 199 -17.75 3.29 -22.76
CA SER A 199 -17.69 4.76 -22.83
C SER A 199 -18.93 5.41 -22.16
N ARG A 200 -20.11 4.83 -22.37
CA ARG A 200 -21.38 5.31 -21.77
C ARG A 200 -21.49 5.06 -20.26
N LEU A 201 -20.74 4.11 -19.70
CA LEU A 201 -20.75 3.90 -18.25
C LEU A 201 -20.07 5.08 -17.53
N TRP A 202 -18.95 5.54 -18.07
CA TRP A 202 -18.19 6.64 -17.46
C TRP A 202 -18.89 8.00 -17.55
N SER A 203 -19.94 8.14 -18.37
CA SER A 203 -20.76 9.35 -18.47
C SER A 203 -21.94 9.39 -17.50
N ILE A 204 -22.25 8.30 -16.80
CA ILE A 204 -23.33 8.25 -15.80
C ILE A 204 -22.97 9.16 -14.61
N LYS A 205 -23.96 9.79 -13.99
CA LYS A 205 -23.78 10.60 -12.78
C LYS A 205 -23.56 9.71 -11.55
N VAL A 206 -22.74 10.17 -10.61
CA VAL A 206 -22.45 9.47 -9.35
C VAL A 206 -23.73 9.16 -8.58
N ARG A 207 -24.70 10.09 -8.51
CA ARG A 207 -25.99 9.89 -7.82
C ARG A 207 -26.80 8.69 -8.27
N SER A 208 -26.57 8.18 -9.48
CA SER A 208 -27.27 7.02 -10.03
C SER A 208 -26.71 5.68 -9.55
N VAL A 209 -25.48 5.67 -9.03
CA VAL A 209 -24.74 4.45 -8.67
C VAL A 209 -24.30 4.44 -7.20
N MET A 210 -24.17 5.60 -6.56
CA MET A 210 -23.73 5.71 -5.17
C MET A 210 -24.59 4.91 -4.18
N ASP A 211 -23.96 4.44 -3.11
CA ASP A 211 -24.63 3.94 -1.91
C ASP A 211 -25.26 5.12 -1.16
N ARG A 212 -26.59 5.15 -1.13
CA ARG A 212 -27.39 6.18 -0.41
C ARG A 212 -27.52 5.91 1.09
N SER A 213 -27.07 4.75 1.56
CA SER A 213 -27.08 4.38 2.98
C SER A 213 -25.69 3.90 3.40
N PRO A 214 -24.65 4.77 3.32
CA PRO A 214 -23.34 4.44 3.83
C PRO A 214 -23.38 4.32 5.36
N LEU A 215 -22.40 3.63 5.94
CA LEU A 215 -22.26 3.63 7.40
C LEU A 215 -21.74 4.99 7.86
N ILE A 216 -22.54 5.71 8.63
CA ILE A 216 -22.19 7.01 9.21
C ILE A 216 -22.19 6.91 10.73
N VAL A 217 -21.20 7.51 11.38
CA VAL A 217 -21.09 7.63 12.84
C VAL A 217 -20.57 9.03 13.22
N ASP A 218 -20.75 9.41 14.48
CA ASP A 218 -20.18 10.64 15.04
C ASP A 218 -18.70 10.44 15.42
N GLU A 219 -17.98 11.53 15.66
CA GLU A 219 -16.54 11.50 15.97
C GLU A 219 -16.21 10.76 17.27
N ASP A 220 -17.06 10.88 18.30
CA ASP A 220 -16.88 10.23 19.60
C ASP A 220 -17.25 8.73 19.57
N TYR A 221 -17.79 8.23 18.46
CA TYR A 221 -18.22 6.84 18.35
C TYR A 221 -17.03 5.88 18.47
N PRO A 222 -17.12 4.76 19.23
CA PRO A 222 -15.99 3.85 19.39
C PRO A 222 -15.54 3.20 18.08
N ALA A 223 -14.24 3.29 17.76
CA ALA A 223 -13.69 2.77 16.50
C ALA A 223 -13.83 1.25 16.34
N SER A 224 -13.77 0.49 17.44
CA SER A 224 -14.05 -0.95 17.46
C SER A 224 -15.48 -1.26 16.99
N LYS A 225 -16.48 -0.60 17.59
CA LYS A 225 -17.88 -0.76 17.20
C LYS A 225 -18.15 -0.28 15.76
N ALA A 226 -17.45 0.76 15.30
CA ALA A 226 -17.57 1.21 13.92
C ALA A 226 -17.04 0.15 12.95
N LEU A 227 -15.89 -0.45 13.27
CA LEU A 227 -15.31 -1.55 12.50
C LEU A 227 -16.23 -2.78 12.46
N GLU A 228 -16.79 -3.19 13.60
CA GLU A 228 -17.77 -4.29 13.67
C GLU A 228 -18.99 -4.01 12.79
N ARG A 229 -19.59 -2.83 12.90
CA ARG A 229 -20.75 -2.45 12.06
C ARG A 229 -20.39 -2.38 10.58
N MET A 230 -19.19 -1.91 10.25
CA MET A 230 -18.69 -1.84 8.89
C MET A 230 -18.63 -3.24 8.27
N LEU A 231 -18.00 -4.19 8.98
CA LEU A 231 -17.87 -5.58 8.53
C LEU A 231 -19.23 -6.30 8.47
N ALA A 232 -20.05 -6.18 9.52
CA ALA A 232 -21.36 -6.82 9.59
C ALA A 232 -22.32 -6.37 8.48
N ARG A 233 -22.20 -5.10 8.04
CA ARG A 233 -23.02 -4.55 6.95
C ARG A 233 -22.34 -4.66 5.57
N ASN A 234 -21.22 -5.39 5.47
CA ASN A 234 -20.37 -5.50 4.28
C ASN A 234 -20.05 -4.13 3.65
N LYS A 235 -19.84 -3.10 4.48
CA LYS A 235 -19.46 -1.75 4.04
C LYS A 235 -17.94 -1.66 3.96
N ARG A 236 -17.45 -0.77 3.09
CA ARG A 236 -16.01 -0.61 2.81
C ARG A 236 -15.34 0.53 3.58
N ALA A 237 -16.17 1.42 4.09
CA ALA A 237 -15.77 2.56 4.87
C ALA A 237 -16.89 2.88 5.87
N CYS A 238 -16.47 3.49 6.98
CA CYS A 238 -17.33 4.24 7.87
C CYS A 238 -17.02 5.72 7.66
N LEU A 239 -18.05 6.52 7.39
CA LEU A 239 -17.93 7.97 7.26
C LEU A 239 -18.19 8.60 8.63
N ILE A 240 -17.32 9.52 9.03
CA ILE A 240 -17.48 10.29 10.26
C ILE A 240 -18.05 11.63 9.86
N ALA A 241 -19.25 11.95 10.37
CA ALA A 241 -19.95 13.17 10.01
C ALA A 241 -20.74 13.71 11.20
N LYS A 242 -20.98 15.02 11.21
CA LYS A 242 -21.82 15.71 12.19
C LYS A 242 -22.70 16.71 11.44
N ASP A 243 -24.01 16.73 11.70
CA ASP A 243 -24.98 17.62 11.03
C ASP A 243 -24.90 17.56 9.49
N SER A 244 -24.72 16.36 8.93
CA SER A 244 -24.48 16.12 7.50
C SER A 244 -23.18 16.71 6.94
N ARG A 245 -22.30 17.29 7.76
CA ARG A 245 -20.95 17.71 7.37
C ARG A 245 -19.99 16.54 7.54
N LEU A 246 -19.28 16.19 6.47
CA LEU A 246 -18.23 15.18 6.52
C LEU A 246 -17.03 15.70 7.32
N LEU A 247 -16.60 14.95 8.33
CA LEU A 247 -15.42 15.23 9.15
C LEU A 247 -14.24 14.33 8.77
N GLY A 248 -14.52 13.07 8.45
CA GLY A 248 -13.48 12.10 8.13
C GLY A 248 -13.99 10.78 7.59
N ILE A 249 -13.04 9.90 7.30
CA ILE A 249 -13.31 8.52 6.85
C ILE A 249 -12.47 7.54 7.67
N LEU A 250 -13.07 6.40 7.98
CA LEU A 250 -12.42 5.26 8.60
C LEU A 250 -12.55 4.05 7.69
N THR A 251 -11.42 3.55 7.20
CA THR A 251 -11.31 2.29 6.44
C THR A 251 -10.37 1.32 7.17
N PRO A 252 -10.22 0.06 6.72
CA PRO A 252 -9.22 -0.84 7.28
C PRO A 252 -7.82 -0.22 7.34
N ARG A 253 -7.48 0.66 6.39
CA ARG A 253 -6.21 1.36 6.32
C ARG A 253 -5.96 2.26 7.52
N GLU A 254 -6.97 3.00 7.97
CA GLU A 254 -6.84 3.92 9.11
C GLU A 254 -6.65 3.13 10.42
N ILE A 255 -7.40 2.04 10.61
CA ILE A 255 -7.22 1.12 11.73
C ILE A 255 -5.80 0.54 11.73
N ILE A 256 -5.35 -0.01 10.60
CA ILE A 256 -4.00 -0.56 10.45
C ILE A 256 -2.94 0.49 10.71
N SER A 257 -3.10 1.69 10.16
CA SER A 257 -2.15 2.79 10.34
C SER A 257 -2.06 3.19 11.82
N HIS A 258 -3.20 3.22 12.54
CA HIS A 258 -3.21 3.46 13.97
C HIS A 258 -2.48 2.36 14.75
N LEU A 259 -2.71 1.07 14.43
CA LEU A 259 -2.01 -0.05 15.07
C LEU A 259 -0.48 0.05 14.88
N LEU A 260 -0.03 0.47 13.70
CA LEU A 260 1.39 0.66 13.42
C LEU A 260 2.01 1.88 14.10
N LYS A 261 1.23 2.87 14.57
CA LYS A 261 1.74 3.98 15.40
C LYS A 261 2.30 3.49 16.73
N SER A 262 1.81 2.35 17.22
CA SER A 262 2.28 1.71 18.46
C SER A 262 3.62 0.98 18.31
N LYS A 263 4.21 0.95 17.10
CA LYS A 263 5.60 0.52 16.93
C LYS A 263 6.49 1.39 17.85
N PRO A 264 7.24 0.83 18.82
CA PRO A 264 8.54 1.43 19.09
C PRO A 264 9.22 1.46 17.73
N ARG A 265 9.65 2.64 17.24
CA ARG A 265 10.31 2.76 15.95
C ARG A 265 11.39 1.67 15.89
N SER A 266 11.17 0.62 15.12
CA SER A 266 12.20 -0.39 14.89
C SER A 266 13.30 0.35 14.16
N GLU A 267 14.44 0.54 14.82
CA GLU A 267 15.64 0.97 14.13
C GLU A 267 15.87 -0.06 13.02
N PRO A 268 16.01 0.37 11.76
CA PRO A 268 16.21 -0.59 10.68
C PRO A 268 17.53 -1.32 10.93
N LEU A 269 17.57 -2.60 10.56
CA LEU A 269 18.78 -3.40 10.70
C LEU A 269 19.87 -2.81 9.80
N ILE A 270 21.00 -2.43 10.41
CA ILE A 270 22.17 -1.92 9.75
C ILE A 270 23.23 -3.01 9.78
N TYR A 271 23.60 -3.50 8.60
CA TYR A 271 24.74 -4.40 8.45
C TYR A 271 25.93 -3.64 7.87
N VAL A 272 27.03 -3.60 8.62
CA VAL A 272 28.30 -3.07 8.12
C VAL A 272 29.25 -4.25 7.94
N ILE A 273 29.65 -4.51 6.71
CA ILE A 273 30.49 -5.65 6.34
C ILE A 273 31.86 -5.10 5.96
N GLY A 274 32.94 -5.72 6.49
CA GLY A 274 34.31 -5.38 6.09
C GLY A 274 34.98 -4.24 6.87
N LEU A 275 34.54 -3.94 8.10
CA LEU A 275 35.24 -3.01 8.98
C LEU A 275 36.70 -3.47 9.24
N PRO A 276 37.70 -2.56 9.23
CA PRO A 276 39.07 -2.88 9.63
C PRO A 276 39.10 -3.41 11.08
N ARG A 277 39.95 -4.42 11.35
CA ARG A 277 40.16 -4.94 12.72
C ARG A 277 40.98 -3.96 13.54
N ALA A 278 40.78 -4.02 14.86
CA ALA A 278 41.13 -3.05 15.89
C ALA A 278 42.57 -2.49 15.97
N GLY A 279 43.50 -2.79 15.05
CA GLY A 279 44.87 -2.27 15.09
C GLY A 279 45.03 -0.76 14.82
N ASP A 280 43.99 -0.08 14.33
CA ASP A 280 43.95 1.36 14.05
C ASP A 280 43.10 2.08 15.14
N PHE A 281 43.57 2.03 16.38
CA PHE A 281 42.80 2.25 17.63
C PHE A 281 42.19 3.66 17.88
N VAL A 282 42.26 4.60 16.94
CA VAL A 282 41.69 5.95 17.12
C VAL A 282 40.44 6.18 16.25
N GLU A 283 40.17 5.36 15.22
CA GLU A 283 39.13 5.67 14.23
C GLU A 283 37.81 4.89 14.38
N LEU A 284 37.75 3.74 15.07
CA LEU A 284 36.57 2.85 15.05
C LEU A 284 35.33 3.46 15.72
N GLU A 285 35.45 4.00 16.95
CA GLU A 285 34.34 4.67 17.63
C GLU A 285 33.88 5.92 16.89
N GLU A 286 34.82 6.68 16.32
CA GLU A 286 34.53 7.90 15.57
C GLU A 286 33.83 7.59 14.24
N VAL A 287 34.27 6.52 13.56
CA VAL A 287 33.65 5.98 12.35
C VAL A 287 32.27 5.43 12.67
N GLU A 288 32.09 4.65 13.73
CA GLU A 288 30.78 4.13 14.15
C GLU A 288 29.83 5.27 14.50
N ALA A 289 30.27 6.26 15.28
CA ALA A 289 29.47 7.43 15.61
C ALA A 289 29.10 8.25 14.35
N LYS A 290 30.02 8.38 13.40
CA LYS A 290 29.78 9.10 12.14
C LYS A 290 28.84 8.32 11.21
N LEU A 291 28.96 7.00 11.18
CA LEU A 291 28.08 6.10 10.44
C LEU A 291 26.67 6.12 11.04
N LYS A 292 26.55 6.02 12.36
CA LYS A 292 25.28 6.13 13.09
C LYS A 292 24.60 7.47 12.82
N ARG A 293 25.31 8.60 12.99
CA ARG A 293 24.77 9.95 12.66
C ARG A 293 24.31 10.07 11.22
N THR A 294 25.04 9.43 10.30
CA THR A 294 24.71 9.38 8.87
C THR A 294 23.43 8.57 8.63
N LEU A 295 23.34 7.39 9.22
CA LEU A 295 22.21 6.49 9.12
C LEU A 295 20.96 7.08 9.77
N ASP A 296 21.08 7.77 10.91
CA ASP A 296 19.98 8.52 11.53
C ASP A 296 19.47 9.66 10.65
N LYS A 297 20.37 10.32 9.91
CA LYS A 297 19.97 11.31 8.90
C LYS A 297 19.24 10.61 7.74
N ILE A 298 19.71 9.46 7.28
CA ILE A 298 19.05 8.64 6.25
C ILE A 298 17.65 8.21 6.72
N PHE A 299 17.50 7.74 7.96
CA PHE A 299 16.24 7.29 8.54
C PHE A 299 15.23 8.41 8.68
N ARG A 300 15.67 9.63 8.98
CA ARG A 300 14.77 10.80 8.97
C ARG A 300 14.36 11.21 7.56
N GLN A 301 15.22 11.00 6.57
CA GLN A 301 15.04 11.50 5.21
C GLN A 301 14.29 10.53 4.29
N PHE A 302 14.38 9.23 4.56
CA PHE A 302 13.83 8.19 3.72
C PHE A 302 13.06 7.23 4.61
N LYS A 303 11.73 7.41 4.69
CA LYS A 303 10.85 6.48 5.39
C LYS A 303 9.79 5.93 4.43
N PRO A 304 9.49 4.63 4.53
CA PRO A 304 10.09 3.64 5.43
C PRO A 304 11.32 2.93 4.79
N ILE A 305 12.24 2.47 5.64
CA ILE A 305 13.42 1.64 5.29
C ILE A 305 13.29 0.32 6.05
N ALA A 306 13.50 -0.79 5.35
CA ALA A 306 13.49 -2.13 5.94
C ALA A 306 14.89 -2.53 6.42
N GLU A 307 15.91 -2.29 5.61
CA GLU A 307 17.29 -2.72 5.90
C GLU A 307 18.30 -1.77 5.21
N VAL A 308 19.47 -1.61 5.83
CA VAL A 308 20.62 -0.95 5.20
C VAL A 308 21.84 -1.86 5.29
N VAL A 309 22.40 -2.22 4.14
CA VAL A 309 23.66 -2.97 4.05
C VAL A 309 24.75 -2.05 3.53
N VAL A 310 25.87 -1.94 4.23
CA VAL A 310 27.06 -1.19 3.82
C VAL A 310 28.26 -2.14 3.75
N ASP A 311 28.74 -2.38 2.54
CA ASP A 311 29.93 -3.20 2.28
C ASP A 311 31.15 -2.29 2.07
N ILE A 312 32.14 -2.43 2.96
CA ILE A 312 33.39 -1.66 2.98
C ILE A 312 34.52 -2.55 2.45
N LYS A 313 35.18 -2.11 1.38
CA LYS A 313 36.32 -2.80 0.75
C LYS A 313 37.56 -1.92 0.73
N ARG A 314 38.70 -2.49 1.10
CA ARG A 314 40.03 -1.89 0.85
C ARG A 314 40.45 -2.19 -0.59
N ARG A 315 40.67 -1.16 -1.41
CA ARG A 315 40.91 -1.26 -2.86
C ARG A 315 42.39 -1.16 -3.24
N LYS A 316 43.11 -0.18 -2.70
CA LYS A 316 44.53 0.09 -3.00
C LYS A 316 45.24 0.65 -1.77
N ILE A 317 46.50 0.29 -1.57
CA ILE A 317 47.38 0.87 -0.55
C ILE A 317 48.51 1.58 -1.29
N ARG A 318 48.69 2.88 -1.05
CA ARG A 318 49.75 3.68 -1.69
C ARG A 318 50.25 4.74 -0.72
N GLY A 319 51.55 4.73 -0.42
CA GLY A 319 52.20 5.74 0.44
C GLY A 319 51.59 5.84 1.85
N GLY A 320 51.26 4.71 2.49
CA GLY A 320 50.68 4.67 3.84
C GLY A 320 49.18 5.01 3.92
N ARG A 321 48.51 5.29 2.80
CA ARG A 321 47.06 5.54 2.75
C ARG A 321 46.33 4.39 2.08
N THR A 322 45.12 4.09 2.55
CA THR A 322 44.29 3.00 2.04
C THR A 322 43.04 3.56 1.36
N LEU A 323 42.88 3.31 0.06
CA LEU A 323 41.67 3.63 -0.66
C LEU A 323 40.53 2.69 -0.21
N TYR A 324 39.50 3.24 0.39
CA TYR A 324 38.28 2.55 0.78
C TYR A 324 37.19 2.75 -0.28
N GLY A 325 36.49 1.67 -0.62
CA GLY A 325 35.28 1.68 -1.43
C GLY A 325 34.10 1.17 -0.61
N LEU A 326 33.05 1.98 -0.53
CA LEU A 326 31.80 1.70 0.18
C LEU A 326 30.70 1.42 -0.84
N ASN A 327 29.98 0.31 -0.67
CA ASN A 327 28.77 0.01 -1.41
C ASN A 327 27.60 -0.09 -0.43
N ALA A 328 26.69 0.87 -0.49
CA ALA A 328 25.48 0.88 0.32
C ALA A 328 24.28 0.40 -0.49
N ARG A 329 23.49 -0.51 0.09
CA ARG A 329 22.19 -0.95 -0.39
C ARG A 329 21.15 -0.60 0.66
N ILE A 330 20.26 0.30 0.31
CA ILE A 330 19.13 0.70 1.15
C ILE A 330 17.90 0.00 0.61
N TYR A 331 17.40 -0.95 1.39
CA TYR A 331 16.21 -1.72 1.07
C TYR A 331 14.99 -0.97 1.57
N ARG A 332 14.16 -0.57 0.63
CA ARG A 332 12.83 -0.02 0.89
C ARG A 332 11.82 -0.95 0.27
N PRO A 333 10.60 -1.01 0.82
CA PRO A 333 9.57 -1.81 0.19
C PRO A 333 9.31 -1.31 -1.24
N GLY A 334 9.45 -2.22 -2.20
CA GLY A 334 9.32 -1.96 -3.63
C GLY A 334 10.50 -1.24 -4.33
N LYS A 335 11.58 -0.85 -3.62
CA LYS A 335 12.73 -0.16 -4.24
C LYS A 335 14.04 -0.39 -3.49
N ILE A 336 15.07 -0.85 -4.20
CA ILE A 336 16.44 -0.90 -3.69
C ILE A 336 17.19 0.33 -4.20
N ILE A 337 17.87 1.03 -3.29
CA ILE A 337 18.78 2.12 -3.66
C ILE A 337 20.19 1.64 -3.40
N ALA A 338 20.91 1.40 -4.50
CA ALA A 338 22.31 1.02 -4.49
C ALA A 338 23.19 2.24 -4.78
N LEU A 339 24.23 2.42 -3.97
CA LEU A 339 25.13 3.57 -3.99
C LEU A 339 26.54 3.09 -3.75
N SER A 340 27.49 3.69 -4.45
CA SER A 340 28.91 3.49 -4.18
C SER A 340 29.61 4.81 -3.91
N ALA A 341 30.59 4.81 -3.01
CA ALA A 341 31.46 5.95 -2.73
C ALA A 341 32.87 5.46 -2.43
N GLU A 342 33.87 6.29 -2.69
CA GLU A 342 35.27 5.97 -2.43
C GLU A 342 35.93 7.13 -1.70
N GLY A 343 37.02 6.86 -0.99
CA GLY A 343 37.83 7.85 -0.28
C GLY A 343 39.17 7.26 0.14
N TRP A 344 40.21 8.07 0.22
CA TRP A 344 41.55 7.63 0.67
C TRP A 344 41.62 7.35 2.18
N TYR A 345 40.53 7.68 2.87
CA TYR A 345 40.22 7.36 4.25
C TYR A 345 38.77 6.89 4.36
N LEU A 346 38.49 6.02 5.34
CA LEU A 346 37.14 5.49 5.55
C LEU A 346 36.15 6.62 5.88
N SER A 347 36.58 7.58 6.70
CA SER A 347 35.81 8.77 7.08
C SER A 347 35.41 9.63 5.87
N GLU A 348 36.31 9.78 4.90
CA GLU A 348 36.07 10.50 3.64
C GLU A 348 35.09 9.74 2.74
N ALA A 349 35.25 8.42 2.63
CA ALA A 349 34.35 7.59 1.84
C ALA A 349 32.91 7.63 2.40
N ILE A 350 32.74 7.67 3.72
CA ILE A 350 31.44 7.87 4.40
C ILE A 350 30.86 9.24 4.05
N ASP A 351 31.65 10.32 4.08
CA ASP A 351 31.17 11.66 3.70
C ASP A 351 30.76 11.75 2.23
N ASN A 352 31.49 11.06 1.35
CA ASN A 352 31.15 10.97 -0.06
C ASN A 352 29.83 10.20 -0.27
N LEU A 353 29.62 9.11 0.48
CA LEU A 353 28.36 8.37 0.47
C LEU A 353 27.17 9.25 0.92
N CYS A 354 27.35 10.01 2.01
CA CYS A 354 26.38 10.99 2.51
C CYS A 354 25.98 12.03 1.45
N ARG A 355 26.98 12.60 0.77
CA ARG A 355 26.76 13.60 -0.28
C ARG A 355 25.96 13.03 -1.44
N LYS A 356 26.26 11.79 -1.87
CA LYS A 356 25.50 11.10 -2.93
C LYS A 356 24.05 10.84 -2.53
N LEU A 357 23.82 10.42 -1.29
CA LEU A 357 22.46 10.25 -0.72
C LEU A 357 21.64 11.54 -0.77
N ASN A 358 22.22 12.66 -0.30
CA ASN A 358 21.55 13.97 -0.30
C ASN A 358 21.19 14.43 -1.73
N LYS A 359 22.04 14.12 -2.73
CA LYS A 359 21.77 14.44 -4.14
C LYS A 359 20.57 13.68 -4.70
N ILE A 360 20.40 12.41 -4.38
CA ILE A 360 19.25 11.59 -4.84
C ILE A 360 17.93 12.21 -4.38
N ARG A 361 17.87 12.66 -3.12
CA ARG A 361 16.69 13.38 -2.59
C ARG A 361 16.43 14.69 -3.33
N SER A 362 17.47 15.48 -3.61
CA SER A 362 17.30 16.76 -4.32
C SER A 362 16.66 16.57 -5.70
N ARG A 363 16.97 15.45 -6.39
CA ARG A 363 16.37 15.09 -7.67
C ARG A 363 14.92 14.60 -7.52
N GLU A 364 14.62 13.81 -6.49
CA GLU A 364 13.24 13.39 -6.17
C GLU A 364 12.35 14.56 -5.71
N ARG A 365 12.90 15.60 -5.05
CA ARG A 365 12.16 16.84 -4.68
C ARG A 365 11.99 17.84 -5.84
N LYS A 366 12.93 17.88 -6.79
CA LYS A 366 12.89 18.78 -7.96
C LYS A 366 12.05 18.26 -9.12
N GLN A 367 11.65 16.99 -9.12
CA GLN A 367 10.47 16.61 -9.90
C GLN A 367 9.29 17.37 -9.31
N PRO A 368 8.64 18.28 -10.06
CA PRO A 368 7.48 18.97 -9.55
C PRO A 368 6.48 17.88 -9.13
N ARG A 369 5.95 17.98 -7.90
CA ARG A 369 4.57 17.54 -7.69
C ARG A 369 3.81 18.24 -8.81
N ARG A 370 3.41 17.51 -9.85
CA ARG A 370 2.51 18.05 -10.87
C ARG A 370 1.35 18.63 -10.08
N ARG A 371 1.32 19.96 -9.97
CA ARG A 371 0.14 20.70 -9.56
C ARG A 371 -0.89 20.26 -10.60
N ALA A 372 -1.80 19.37 -10.20
CA ALA A 372 -3.02 19.21 -10.95
C ALA A 372 -3.74 20.55 -10.75
N LEU A 373 -3.59 21.42 -11.75
CA LEU A 373 -4.62 22.41 -12.02
C LEU A 373 -5.92 21.63 -12.25
N PHE A 374 -6.98 22.15 -11.62
CA PHE A 374 -8.40 21.76 -11.71
C PHE A 374 -8.88 20.67 -10.76
#